data_AF-A0A976IBY7-F1
#
_entry.id   AF-A0A976IBY7-F1
#
_cell.length_a   1.000
_cell.length_b   1.000
_cell.length_c   1.000
_cell.angle_alpha   90.00
_cell.angle_beta   90.00
_cell.angle_gamma   90.00
#
_symmetry.space_group_name_H-M   'P 1'
#
loop_
_entity.id
_entity.type
_entity.pdbx_description
1 polymer ?
#
loop_
_entity_poly.entity_id
_entity_poly.type
_entity_poly.pdbx_seq_one_letter_code
_entity_poly.pdbx_strand_id
1 'polypeptide(L)'
;MQATEIYSDESCDLPVTLSATFTASCLESDCNPIIIGGATYYSETSCSSNIVSHAEDFFEDSQYIIVDSYSDISCTTCVETVVVAASGRCQLAGSSGQSVIATVSTNGSTQLTYYSDRLCTSPALATHVVTQEELVRRACLSGRTYLASFNGADTGDDSDSVSSTISRDGRFEINSAVLAGIIVGLAFVCFGDAGDVATARAQLPIILGQHTWKDTSIMKLK
;
A
#
# COMPACT_ATOMS: atom_id res chain seq x y z
N MET A 1 -13.11 5.61 3.93
CA MET A 1 -11.94 4.73 4.07
C MET A 1 -11.38 4.96 5.46
N GLN A 2 -10.79 3.93 6.06
CA GLN A 2 -10.13 4.02 7.36
C GLN A 2 -8.64 3.85 7.12
N ALA A 3 -7.87 4.89 7.43
CA ALA A 3 -6.42 4.88 7.41
C ALA A 3 -5.91 4.57 8.83
N THR A 4 -4.91 3.71 8.91
CA THR A 4 -4.22 3.34 10.15
C THR A 4 -2.76 3.72 9.98
N GLU A 5 -2.36 4.74 10.71
CA GLU A 5 -1.01 5.24 10.82
C GLU A 5 -0.24 4.43 11.86
N ILE A 6 1.03 4.16 11.59
CA ILE A 6 1.93 3.50 12.53
C ILE A 6 3.18 4.35 12.69
N TYR A 7 3.52 4.61 13.95
CA TYR A 7 4.63 5.43 14.39
C TYR A 7 5.59 4.65 15.28
N SER A 8 6.85 5.09 15.30
CA SER A 8 7.90 4.44 16.09
C SER A 8 7.97 4.90 17.55
N ASP A 9 7.32 6.01 17.88
CA ASP A 9 7.37 6.66 19.19
C ASP A 9 5.99 7.11 19.69
N GLU A 10 5.91 7.42 20.98
CA GLU A 10 4.65 7.72 21.69
C GLU A 10 4.04 9.08 21.38
N SER A 11 4.80 9.98 20.75
CA SER A 11 4.31 11.30 20.34
C SER A 11 3.58 11.22 19.00
N CYS A 12 3.64 10.06 18.31
CA CYS A 12 3.10 9.88 16.97
C CYS A 12 3.69 10.89 15.96
N ASP A 13 4.98 11.18 16.09
CA ASP A 13 5.69 12.14 15.21
C ASP A 13 6.61 11.44 14.20
N LEU A 14 7.06 10.20 14.46
CA LEU A 14 7.96 9.47 13.56
C LEU A 14 7.21 8.41 12.74
N PRO A 15 6.81 8.72 11.49
CA PRO A 15 6.04 7.82 10.64
C PRO A 15 6.84 6.57 10.25
N VAL A 16 6.17 5.42 10.25
CA VAL A 16 6.75 4.13 9.84
C VAL A 16 6.05 3.58 8.60
N THR A 17 4.74 3.39 8.70
CA THR A 17 3.91 2.85 7.63
C THR A 17 2.48 3.32 7.83
N LEU A 18 1.73 3.36 6.74
CA LEU A 18 0.35 3.76 6.69
C LEU A 18 -0.41 2.68 5.93
N SER A 19 -1.54 2.22 6.45
CA SER A 19 -2.40 1.26 5.75
C SER A 19 -3.82 1.79 5.67
N ALA A 20 -4.55 1.47 4.62
CA ALA A 20 -5.92 1.90 4.45
C ALA A 20 -6.82 0.75 4.01
N THR A 21 -8.01 0.73 4.60
CA THR A 21 -9.05 -0.25 4.30
C THR A 21 -10.36 0.44 3.92
N PHE A 22 -11.13 -0.22 3.06
CA PHE A 22 -12.40 0.29 2.55
C PHE A 22 -13.55 -0.17 3.45
N THR A 23 -13.91 0.68 4.40
CA THR A 23 -15.01 0.43 5.35
C THR A 23 -16.18 1.39 5.09
N ALA A 24 -17.41 0.91 5.34
CA ALA A 24 -18.63 1.72 5.23
C ALA A 24 -18.74 2.78 6.35
N SER A 25 -18.04 2.57 7.45
CA SER A 25 -17.93 3.47 8.59
C SER A 25 -16.48 3.59 8.97
N CYS A 26 -16.02 4.82 9.21
CA CYS A 26 -14.70 5.08 9.72
C CYS A 26 -14.83 5.59 11.16
N LEU A 27 -13.98 5.06 12.04
CA LEU A 27 -13.86 5.49 13.42
C LEU A 27 -12.42 5.93 13.65
N GLU A 28 -12.24 7.19 14.03
CA GLU A 28 -10.95 7.75 14.35
C GLU A 28 -10.50 7.33 15.75
N SER A 29 -9.20 7.28 15.95
CA SER A 29 -8.60 7.02 17.26
C SER A 29 -7.31 7.79 17.42
N ASP A 30 -7.08 8.30 18.63
CA ASP A 30 -5.84 8.97 19.01
C ASP A 30 -4.65 8.00 19.10
N CYS A 31 -3.45 8.55 19.28
CA CYS A 31 -2.19 7.82 19.43
C CYS A 31 -2.27 6.81 20.57
N ASN A 32 -2.28 5.52 20.22
CA ASN A 32 -2.34 4.43 21.20
C ASN A 32 -1.21 3.42 20.99
N PRO A 33 -0.61 2.89 22.07
CA PRO A 33 0.42 1.87 21.96
C PRO A 33 -0.16 0.55 21.43
N ILE A 34 0.55 -0.06 20.49
CA ILE A 34 0.24 -1.35 19.90
C ILE A 34 1.48 -2.25 19.86
N ILE A 35 1.29 -3.57 19.82
CA ILE A 35 2.38 -4.53 19.72
C ILE A 35 2.37 -5.19 18.34
N ILE A 36 3.42 -4.95 17.55
CA ILE A 36 3.61 -5.54 16.23
C ILE A 36 4.92 -6.32 16.23
N GLY A 37 4.87 -7.61 15.91
CA GLY A 37 6.07 -8.47 15.85
C GLY A 37 6.87 -8.51 17.15
N GLY A 38 6.21 -8.35 18.30
CA GLY A 38 6.84 -8.36 19.63
C GLY A 38 7.49 -7.03 20.05
N ALA A 39 7.31 -5.96 19.28
CA ALA A 39 7.80 -4.62 19.61
C ALA A 39 6.64 -3.63 19.79
N THR A 40 6.86 -2.64 20.65
CA THR A 40 5.92 -1.53 20.84
C THR A 40 6.05 -0.52 19.71
N TYR A 41 4.91 -0.19 19.13
CA TYR A 41 4.68 0.90 18.20
C TYR A 41 3.49 1.71 18.70
N TYR A 42 3.20 2.80 18.02
CA TYR A 42 2.03 3.61 18.29
C TYR A 42 1.21 3.72 17.02
N SER A 43 -0.10 3.76 17.17
CA SER A 43 -0.98 3.81 16.02
C SER A 43 -2.12 4.77 16.26
N GLU A 44 -2.45 5.47 15.18
CA GLU A 44 -3.63 6.29 15.07
C GLU A 44 -4.53 5.72 13.99
N THR A 45 -5.76 6.21 13.97
CA THR A 45 -6.66 5.91 12.88
C THR A 45 -7.33 7.20 12.47
N SER A 46 -7.25 7.51 11.18
CA SER A 46 -7.86 8.70 10.60
C SER A 46 -8.85 8.32 9.49
N CYS A 47 -9.82 9.21 9.27
CA CYS A 47 -10.82 9.05 8.23
C CYS A 47 -10.45 9.85 6.98
N SER A 48 -9.56 9.29 6.17
CA SER A 48 -9.22 9.88 4.88
C SER A 48 -10.12 9.38 3.73
N SER A 49 -10.40 10.28 2.79
CA SER A 49 -11.02 9.96 1.50
C SER A 49 -10.00 9.74 0.39
N ASN A 50 -8.74 10.13 0.59
CA ASN A 50 -7.66 10.01 -0.40
C ASN A 50 -6.34 9.62 0.27
N ILE A 51 -5.92 8.37 0.08
CA ILE A 51 -4.71 7.81 0.69
C ILE A 51 -3.43 8.39 0.08
N VAL A 52 -3.50 8.95 -1.14
CA VAL A 52 -2.34 9.57 -1.78
C VAL A 52 -1.99 10.85 -1.06
N SER A 53 -2.96 11.77 -0.92
CA SER A 53 -2.76 13.02 -0.17
C SER A 53 -2.46 12.75 1.30
N HIS A 54 -3.11 11.74 1.89
CA HIS A 54 -2.82 11.35 3.27
C HIS A 54 -1.39 10.84 3.44
N ALA A 55 -0.87 10.09 2.47
CA ALA A 55 0.53 9.65 2.48
C ALA A 55 1.50 10.81 2.26
N GLU A 56 1.15 11.80 1.43
CA GLU A 56 1.94 13.03 1.24
C GLU A 56 2.07 13.79 2.57
N ASP A 57 0.97 13.97 3.30
CA ASP A 57 0.99 14.64 4.61
C ASP A 57 1.72 13.81 5.67
N PHE A 58 1.56 12.48 5.65
CA PHE A 58 2.12 11.59 6.66
C PHE A 58 3.62 11.36 6.52
N PHE A 59 4.13 11.25 5.29
CA PHE A 59 5.56 11.02 5.02
C PHE A 59 6.32 12.33 4.72
N GLU A 60 5.60 13.44 4.52
CA GLU A 60 6.13 14.75 4.18
C GLU A 60 7.16 14.66 3.03
N ASP A 61 8.41 14.99 3.30
CA ASP A 61 9.49 15.00 2.32
C ASP A 61 10.06 13.61 1.99
N SER A 62 9.65 12.56 2.73
CA SER A 62 10.19 11.22 2.58
C SER A 62 9.63 10.50 1.35
N GLN A 63 10.48 9.76 0.66
CA GLN A 63 10.03 8.89 -0.43
C GLN A 63 9.24 7.70 0.13
N TYR A 64 8.14 7.35 -0.53
CA TYR A 64 7.30 6.22 -0.16
C TYR A 64 6.74 5.52 -1.41
N ILE A 65 6.28 4.29 -1.21
CA ILE A 65 5.59 3.49 -2.22
C ILE A 65 4.23 3.10 -1.68
N ILE A 66 3.17 3.44 -2.41
CA ILE A 66 1.81 2.95 -2.21
C ILE A 66 1.67 1.63 -2.96
N VAL A 67 1.19 0.62 -2.25
CA VAL A 67 0.92 -0.72 -2.76
C VAL A 67 -0.56 -0.99 -2.55
N ASP A 68 -1.32 -1.01 -3.64
CA ASP A 68 -2.70 -1.47 -3.60
C ASP A 68 -2.72 -2.98 -3.77
N SER A 69 -3.45 -3.66 -2.89
CA SER A 69 -3.68 -5.09 -2.92
C SER A 69 -5.12 -5.38 -3.29
N TYR A 70 -5.29 -6.35 -4.19
CA TYR A 70 -6.59 -6.77 -4.71
C TYR A 70 -6.88 -8.22 -4.32
N SER A 71 -8.16 -8.56 -4.22
CA SER A 71 -8.61 -9.92 -3.90
C SER A 71 -8.31 -10.94 -5.02
N ASP A 72 -7.99 -10.45 -6.21
CA ASP A 72 -7.80 -11.22 -7.43
C ASP A 72 -6.54 -10.77 -8.18
N ILE A 73 -5.96 -11.68 -8.95
CA ILE A 73 -4.73 -11.43 -9.70
C ILE A 73 -4.89 -10.42 -10.86
N SER A 74 -6.13 -10.09 -11.23
CA SER A 74 -6.48 -9.18 -12.32
C SER A 74 -6.74 -7.75 -11.83
N CYS A 75 -6.54 -7.50 -10.54
CA CYS A 75 -6.73 -6.21 -9.89
C CYS A 75 -8.13 -5.61 -10.09
N THR A 76 -9.18 -6.43 -9.92
CA THR A 76 -10.56 -5.96 -10.08
C THR A 76 -11.15 -5.39 -8.79
N THR A 77 -10.93 -6.05 -7.66
CA THR A 77 -11.51 -5.66 -6.37
C THR A 77 -10.42 -5.35 -5.35
N CYS A 78 -10.25 -4.07 -5.03
CA CYS A 78 -9.27 -3.62 -4.06
C CYS A 78 -9.70 -3.99 -2.64
N VAL A 79 -8.77 -4.49 -1.83
CA VAL A 79 -9.02 -4.92 -0.45
C VAL A 79 -8.28 -4.09 0.58
N GLU A 80 -7.07 -3.64 0.24
CA GLU A 80 -6.19 -2.94 1.16
C GLU A 80 -5.19 -2.11 0.37
N THR A 81 -4.85 -0.94 0.89
CA THR A 81 -3.72 -0.14 0.42
C THR A 81 -2.69 -0.07 1.55
N VAL A 82 -1.42 -0.34 1.26
CA VAL A 82 -0.31 -0.19 2.21
C VAL A 82 0.70 0.77 1.63
N VAL A 83 1.11 1.75 2.43
CA VAL A 83 2.13 2.73 2.09
C VAL A 83 3.36 2.45 2.94
N VAL A 84 4.49 2.29 2.26
CA VAL A 84 5.76 1.90 2.87
C VAL A 84 6.84 2.95 2.57
N ALA A 85 7.62 3.32 3.58
CA ALA A 85 8.72 4.25 3.40
C ALA A 85 9.81 3.62 2.52
N ALA A 86 10.19 4.32 1.45
CA ALA A 86 11.22 3.87 0.49
C ALA A 86 12.63 4.28 0.91
N SER A 87 12.95 4.08 2.18
CA SER A 87 14.22 4.51 2.80
C SER A 87 15.42 3.59 2.50
N GLY A 88 15.21 2.44 1.87
CA GLY A 88 16.22 1.38 1.74
C GLY A 88 16.60 0.69 3.05
N ARG A 89 15.88 0.97 4.14
CA ARG A 89 16.04 0.31 5.44
C ARG A 89 14.88 -0.65 5.69
N CYS A 90 15.06 -1.55 6.66
CA CYS A 90 14.00 -2.44 7.10
C CYS A 90 12.92 -1.64 7.82
N GLN A 91 11.71 -1.65 7.27
CA GLN A 91 10.53 -0.96 7.80
C GLN A 91 9.39 -1.95 7.98
N LEU A 92 8.40 -1.63 8.80
CA LEU A 92 7.17 -2.41 8.85
C LEU A 92 6.40 -2.29 7.53
N ALA A 93 5.74 -3.38 7.14
CA ALA A 93 4.81 -3.42 6.01
C ALA A 93 3.38 -3.54 6.57
N GLY A 94 2.77 -2.40 6.91
CA GLY A 94 1.47 -2.36 7.57
C GLY A 94 1.48 -2.93 8.99
N SER A 95 0.35 -3.48 9.42
CA SER A 95 0.11 -3.95 10.80
C SER A 95 0.29 -5.46 11.02
N SER A 96 0.57 -6.23 9.97
CA SER A 96 0.63 -7.70 9.99
C SER A 96 1.86 -8.28 10.68
N GLY A 97 2.84 -7.46 11.03
CA GLY A 97 4.14 -7.89 11.57
C GLY A 97 5.16 -8.29 10.52
N GLN A 98 4.84 -8.18 9.24
CA GLN A 98 5.82 -8.30 8.15
C GLN A 98 6.67 -7.04 8.05
N SER A 99 7.86 -7.19 7.47
CA SER A 99 8.75 -6.07 7.18
C SER A 99 9.16 -6.03 5.73
N VAL A 100 9.52 -4.84 5.26
CA VAL A 100 9.85 -4.56 3.88
C VAL A 100 11.08 -3.68 3.82
N ILE A 101 11.95 -3.96 2.86
CA ILE A 101 12.97 -3.03 2.38
C ILE A 101 12.47 -2.52 1.03
N ALA A 102 12.10 -1.25 1.00
CA ALA A 102 11.61 -0.57 -0.18
C ALA A 102 12.64 0.48 -0.65
N THR A 103 12.89 0.53 -1.95
CA THR A 103 13.77 1.51 -2.60
C THR A 103 13.15 2.04 -3.87
N VAL A 104 13.42 3.31 -4.13
CA VAL A 104 13.12 3.98 -5.39
C VAL A 104 14.46 4.34 -6.04
N SER A 105 14.67 3.85 -7.25
CA SER A 105 15.87 4.10 -8.05
C SER A 105 15.75 5.42 -8.82
N THR A 106 16.89 6.03 -9.16
CA THR A 106 16.96 7.30 -9.93
C THR A 106 16.33 7.22 -11.31
N ASN A 107 16.26 6.02 -11.91
CA ASN A 107 15.59 5.77 -13.18
C ASN A 107 14.05 5.67 -13.06
N GLY A 108 13.49 5.87 -11.88
CA GLY A 108 12.05 5.73 -11.66
C GLY A 108 11.58 4.33 -11.34
N SER A 109 12.46 3.31 -11.29
CA SER A 109 12.06 1.94 -10.91
C SER A 109 12.05 1.76 -9.40
N THR A 110 11.22 0.85 -8.91
CA THR A 110 11.15 0.52 -7.48
C THR A 110 11.44 -0.95 -7.22
N GLN A 111 11.94 -1.22 -6.03
CA GLN A 111 12.12 -2.57 -5.53
C GLN A 111 11.59 -2.68 -4.10
N LEU A 112 10.78 -3.70 -3.85
CA LEU A 112 10.24 -4.05 -2.55
C LEU A 112 10.62 -5.48 -2.21
N THR A 113 11.32 -5.69 -1.11
CA THR A 113 11.65 -7.03 -0.61
C THR A 113 11.01 -7.26 0.76
N TYR A 114 10.16 -8.27 0.86
CA TYR A 114 9.40 -8.60 2.07
C TYR A 114 10.09 -9.68 2.89
N TYR A 115 9.96 -9.58 4.21
CA TYR A 115 10.57 -10.45 5.21
C TYR A 115 9.54 -10.87 6.26
N SER A 116 9.74 -12.06 6.82
CA SER A 116 8.91 -12.60 7.91
C SER A 116 9.29 -12.07 9.29
N ASP A 117 10.47 -11.46 9.43
CA ASP A 117 10.95 -10.89 10.68
C ASP A 117 11.11 -9.38 10.58
N ARG A 118 10.99 -8.72 11.74
CA ARG A 118 11.11 -7.28 11.90
C ARG A 118 12.47 -6.71 11.50
N LEU A 119 13.52 -7.52 11.56
CA LEU A 119 14.89 -7.06 11.37
C LEU A 119 15.40 -7.30 9.94
N CYS A 120 14.56 -7.87 9.06
CA CYS A 120 14.92 -8.27 7.71
C CYS A 120 16.19 -9.17 7.67
N THR A 121 16.32 -10.05 8.66
CA THR A 121 17.45 -10.97 8.82
C THR A 121 17.16 -12.38 8.31
N SER A 122 15.88 -12.74 8.23
CA SER A 122 15.44 -14.01 7.64
C SER A 122 15.58 -13.96 6.12
N PRO A 123 15.55 -15.10 5.44
CA PRO A 123 15.42 -15.14 3.99
C PRO A 123 14.22 -14.32 3.51
N ALA A 124 14.40 -13.59 2.41
CA ALA A 124 13.32 -12.83 1.79
C ALA A 124 12.16 -13.76 1.38
N LEU A 125 10.95 -13.37 1.74
CA LEU A 125 9.72 -14.08 1.35
C LEU A 125 9.39 -13.84 -0.12
N ALA A 126 9.53 -12.58 -0.55
CA ALA A 126 9.25 -12.15 -1.90
C ALA A 126 10.04 -10.88 -2.23
N THR A 127 10.48 -10.77 -3.47
CA THR A 127 11.05 -9.54 -4.03
C THR A 127 10.24 -9.15 -5.25
N HIS A 128 9.76 -7.91 -5.26
CA HIS A 128 9.05 -7.30 -6.37
C HIS A 128 9.92 -6.19 -6.93
N VAL A 129 10.17 -6.24 -8.23
CA VAL A 129 10.83 -5.18 -8.97
C VAL A 129 9.78 -4.61 -9.92
N VAL A 130 9.53 -3.32 -9.81
CA VAL A 130 8.54 -2.62 -10.62
C VAL A 130 9.26 -1.57 -11.43
N THR A 131 9.20 -1.70 -12.74
CA THR A 131 9.81 -0.76 -13.67
C THR A 131 9.07 0.57 -13.65
N GLN A 132 9.74 1.65 -14.07
CA GLN A 132 9.09 2.96 -14.25
C GLN A 132 7.88 2.85 -15.18
N GLU A 133 8.00 2.02 -16.21
CA GLU A 133 6.95 1.77 -17.19
C GLU A 133 5.67 1.20 -16.55
N GLU A 134 5.84 0.24 -15.64
CA GLU A 134 4.75 -0.39 -14.89
C GLU A 134 4.13 0.56 -13.87
N LEU A 135 4.92 1.42 -13.21
CA LEU A 135 4.40 2.45 -12.30
C LEU A 135 3.55 3.48 -13.06
N VAL A 136 4.05 3.97 -14.19
CA VAL A 136 3.33 4.98 -15.02
C VAL A 136 2.03 4.39 -15.57
N ARG A 137 2.04 3.13 -16.01
CA ARG A 137 0.83 2.46 -16.50
C ARG A 137 -0.08 1.93 -15.39
N ARG A 138 0.37 1.97 -14.13
CA ARG A 138 -0.29 1.31 -12.99
C ARG A 138 -0.60 -0.17 -13.31
N ALA A 139 0.41 -0.87 -13.82
CA ALA A 139 0.25 -2.26 -14.24
C ALA A 139 -0.20 -3.13 -13.06
N CYS A 140 -1.17 -4.01 -13.32
CA CYS A 140 -1.55 -5.05 -12.37
C CYS A 140 -0.51 -6.17 -12.38
N LEU A 141 0.25 -6.28 -11.29
CA LEU A 141 1.30 -7.26 -11.09
C LEU A 141 0.85 -8.25 -10.02
N SER A 142 0.27 -9.36 -10.46
CA SER A 142 -0.20 -10.47 -9.60
C SER A 142 -1.14 -10.00 -8.48
N GLY A 143 -2.15 -9.19 -8.82
CA GLY A 143 -3.14 -8.68 -7.87
C GLY A 143 -2.65 -7.50 -7.03
N ARG A 144 -1.60 -6.81 -7.49
CA ARG A 144 -1.11 -5.57 -6.88
C ARG A 144 -0.85 -4.50 -7.92
N THR A 145 -1.07 -3.25 -7.55
CA THR A 145 -0.58 -2.09 -8.31
C THR A 145 0.31 -1.25 -7.39
N TYR A 146 1.16 -0.44 -8.00
CA TYR A 146 2.20 0.30 -7.30
C TYR A 146 2.20 1.76 -7.76
N LEU A 147 2.36 2.67 -6.82
CA LEU A 147 2.59 4.08 -7.05
C LEU A 147 3.75 4.53 -6.16
N ALA A 148 4.74 5.22 -6.71
CA ALA A 148 5.89 5.71 -5.96
C ALA A 148 5.86 7.24 -5.91
N SER A 149 6.18 7.79 -4.74
CA SER A 149 6.46 9.22 -4.60
C SER A 149 7.91 9.49 -4.99
N PHE A 150 8.09 10.45 -5.88
CA PHE A 150 9.39 10.93 -6.33
C PHE A 150 9.57 12.37 -5.85
N ASN A 151 10.18 12.55 -4.68
CA ASN A 151 10.73 13.86 -4.34
C ASN A 151 12.10 13.97 -4.99
N GLY A 152 12.10 14.44 -6.25
CA GLY A 152 13.28 15.06 -6.83
C GLY A 152 13.28 16.50 -6.38
N ALA A 153 13.98 16.81 -5.28
CA ALA A 153 14.32 18.19 -4.96
C ALA A 153 15.25 18.72 -6.05
N ASP A 154 14.68 19.19 -7.15
CA ASP A 154 15.38 20.03 -8.11
C ASP A 154 15.19 21.47 -7.63
N THR A 155 16.26 22.03 -7.10
CA THR A 155 16.39 23.47 -6.90
C THR A 155 16.33 24.15 -8.27
N GLY A 156 15.18 24.69 -8.65
CA GLY A 156 15.04 25.46 -9.88
C GLY A 156 13.63 26.02 -10.06
N ASP A 157 13.45 27.27 -9.65
CA ASP A 157 12.37 28.17 -10.11
C ASP A 157 12.17 28.03 -11.62
N ASP A 158 10.93 27.81 -12.08
CA ASP A 158 10.25 28.73 -12.99
C ASP A 158 8.81 28.27 -13.21
N SER A 159 7.90 29.22 -13.05
CA SER A 159 6.45 29.04 -13.20
C SER A 159 6.07 28.97 -14.67
N ASP A 160 5.43 27.90 -15.13
CA ASP A 160 4.59 27.96 -16.33
C ASP A 160 3.41 26.98 -16.24
N SER A 161 2.25 27.56 -15.99
CA SER A 161 0.94 26.91 -15.98
C SER A 161 0.52 26.50 -17.39
N VAL A 162 0.44 25.20 -17.68
CA VAL A 162 -0.12 24.69 -18.94
C VAL A 162 -1.36 23.83 -18.66
N SER A 163 -2.52 24.46 -18.82
CA SER A 163 -3.83 23.78 -18.86
C SER A 163 -3.93 22.97 -20.16
N SER A 164 -4.20 21.67 -20.08
CA SER A 164 -4.44 20.84 -21.27
C SER A 164 -5.73 20.03 -21.17
N THR A 165 -6.70 20.44 -21.97
CA THR A 165 -7.94 19.75 -22.30
C THR A 165 -7.64 18.49 -23.13
N ILE A 166 -8.15 17.35 -22.70
CA ILE A 166 -8.02 16.06 -23.40
C ILE A 166 -8.91 16.04 -24.65
N SER A 167 -8.36 15.69 -25.82
CA SER A 167 -9.13 15.22 -26.97
C SER A 167 -8.43 14.03 -27.62
N ARG A 168 -9.23 12.99 -27.86
CA ARG A 168 -8.87 11.71 -28.48
C ARG A 168 -8.56 11.92 -29.97
N ASP A 169 -7.34 11.60 -30.41
CA ASP A 169 -7.01 10.80 -31.60
C ASP A 169 -5.52 10.96 -31.99
N GLY A 170 -4.87 9.85 -32.34
CA GLY A 170 -3.76 9.85 -33.32
C GLY A 170 -2.32 10.16 -32.87
N ARG A 171 -1.51 9.08 -32.78
CA ARG A 171 -0.06 8.99 -33.07
C ARG A 171 0.91 9.87 -32.26
N PHE A 172 1.60 9.26 -31.31
CA PHE A 172 2.83 9.82 -30.71
C PHE A 172 4.07 9.30 -31.47
N GLU A 173 4.63 10.13 -32.34
CA GLU A 173 6.04 10.04 -32.72
C GLU A 173 6.84 10.96 -31.78
N ILE A 174 7.63 10.36 -30.88
CA ILE A 174 8.55 11.10 -30.02
C ILE A 174 9.91 11.20 -30.72
N ASN A 175 10.19 12.34 -31.33
CA ASN A 175 11.56 12.70 -31.71
C ASN A 175 12.38 12.97 -30.45
N SER A 176 13.62 12.48 -30.45
CA SER A 176 14.58 12.55 -29.36
C SER A 176 14.71 13.94 -28.72
N ALA A 177 14.89 13.90 -27.40
CA ALA A 177 15.43 14.96 -26.53
C ALA A 177 14.46 16.05 -26.04
N VAL A 178 13.52 15.69 -25.17
CA VAL A 178 13.19 16.41 -23.91
C VAL A 178 12.55 15.38 -22.96
N LEU A 179 13.25 15.00 -21.88
CA LEU A 179 12.69 14.21 -20.79
C LEU A 179 12.90 14.99 -19.50
N ALA A 180 11.97 15.90 -19.22
CA ALA A 180 11.76 16.51 -17.92
C ALA A 180 10.24 16.70 -17.74
N GLY A 181 9.76 16.55 -16.51
CA GLY A 181 8.37 16.31 -16.10
C GLY A 181 7.31 17.17 -16.78
N ILE A 182 6.08 16.71 -16.90
CA ILE A 182 5.18 16.50 -15.77
C ILE A 182 4.13 15.47 -16.19
N ILE A 183 4.03 14.36 -15.45
CA ILE A 183 2.81 13.56 -15.44
C ILE A 183 2.11 13.95 -14.13
N VAL A 184 1.21 14.93 -14.17
CA VAL A 184 0.12 14.98 -13.18
C VAL A 184 -0.71 13.75 -13.50
N GLY A 185 -0.26 12.62 -12.95
CA GLY A 185 -0.96 11.36 -13.10
C GLY A 185 -2.27 11.56 -12.40
N LEU A 186 -3.36 11.32 -13.12
CA LEU A 186 -4.59 10.84 -12.50
C LEU A 186 -4.20 9.60 -11.68
N ALA A 187 -3.80 9.82 -10.43
CA ALA A 187 -4.51 9.42 -9.23
C ALA A 187 -5.47 8.23 -9.31
N PHE A 188 -5.32 7.24 -10.20
CA PHE A 188 -6.07 5.98 -10.10
C PHE A 188 -5.50 5.14 -8.96
N VAL A 189 -5.60 5.72 -7.75
CA VAL A 189 -5.73 5.05 -6.46
C VAL A 189 -6.51 3.74 -6.61
N CYS A 190 -6.74 2.95 -5.58
CA CYS A 190 -8.05 2.30 -5.43
C CYS A 190 -9.27 3.28 -5.41
N PHE A 191 -9.09 4.56 -5.78
CA PHE A 191 -10.10 5.61 -6.00
C PHE A 191 -10.69 5.62 -7.42
N GLY A 192 -10.96 4.44 -7.99
CA GLY A 192 -11.90 4.35 -9.11
C GLY A 192 -13.31 4.53 -8.57
N ASP A 193 -13.92 5.68 -8.83
CA ASP A 193 -15.35 5.99 -8.70
C ASP A 193 -16.08 5.37 -7.49
N ALA A 194 -16.46 6.21 -6.52
CA ALA A 194 -17.56 5.94 -5.60
C ALA A 194 -18.91 5.93 -6.34
N GLY A 195 -19.02 5.15 -7.42
CA GLY A 195 -20.22 4.85 -8.18
C GLY A 195 -20.52 3.36 -8.05
N ASP A 196 -21.58 3.06 -7.29
CA ASP A 196 -22.12 1.73 -7.01
C ASP A 196 -21.35 0.89 -5.97
N VAL A 197 -21.67 1.14 -4.69
CA VAL A 197 -21.68 0.11 -3.65
C VAL A 197 -22.71 -0.94 -4.05
N ALA A 198 -22.33 -1.85 -4.96
CA ALA A 198 -22.96 -3.14 -5.03
C ALA A 198 -22.59 -3.87 -3.73
N THR A 199 -23.53 -3.85 -2.79
CA THR A 199 -23.53 -4.61 -1.55
C THR A 199 -23.22 -6.08 -1.85
N ALA A 200 -21.96 -6.48 -1.75
CA ALA A 200 -21.56 -7.87 -1.68
C ALA A 200 -21.28 -8.21 -0.22
N ARG A 201 -22.33 -8.70 0.46
CA ARG A 201 -22.19 -9.35 1.76
C ARG A 201 -21.27 -10.57 1.62
N ALA A 202 -19.97 -10.40 1.83
CA ALA A 202 -19.08 -11.52 2.11
C ALA A 202 -19.16 -11.82 3.61
N GLN A 203 -20.20 -12.57 3.96
CA GLN A 203 -20.33 -13.21 5.25
C GLN A 203 -19.18 -14.22 5.35
N LEU A 204 -18.15 -13.91 6.13
CA LEU A 204 -17.07 -14.85 6.46
C LEU A 204 -17.68 -16.17 6.95
N PRO A 205 -17.40 -17.32 6.31
CA PRO A 205 -17.61 -18.59 6.99
C PRO A 205 -16.56 -18.67 8.09
N ILE A 206 -17.00 -18.50 9.32
CA ILE A 206 -16.28 -18.95 10.51
C ILE A 206 -16.03 -20.44 10.31
N ILE A 207 -14.80 -20.82 9.95
CA ILE A 207 -14.37 -22.21 10.00
C ILE A 207 -14.19 -22.55 11.49
N LEU A 208 -15.31 -22.86 12.13
CA LEU A 208 -15.33 -23.63 13.37
C LEU A 208 -14.92 -25.06 13.00
N GLY A 209 -13.61 -25.32 13.04
CA GLY A 209 -13.06 -26.66 13.06
C GLY A 209 -13.43 -27.37 14.35
N GLN A 210 -14.68 -27.84 14.46
CA GLN A 210 -15.04 -28.83 15.47
C GLN A 210 -14.47 -30.20 15.05
N HIS A 211 -13.30 -30.53 15.60
CA HIS A 211 -12.85 -31.92 15.68
C HIS A 211 -13.81 -32.69 16.58
N THR A 212 -14.79 -33.34 15.97
CA THR A 212 -15.62 -34.35 16.61
C THR A 212 -14.89 -35.69 16.55
N TRP A 213 -14.19 -36.05 17.62
CA TRP A 213 -13.84 -37.45 17.84
C TRP A 213 -15.11 -38.17 18.28
N LYS A 214 -15.68 -38.90 17.32
CA LYS A 214 -16.81 -39.80 17.50
C LYS A 214 -16.34 -40.99 18.33
N ASP A 215 -16.62 -40.94 19.62
CA ASP A 215 -16.61 -42.11 20.48
C ASP A 215 -17.82 -42.98 20.12
N THR A 216 -17.56 -44.19 19.62
CA THR A 216 -18.57 -45.26 19.51
C THR A 216 -17.86 -46.58 19.73
N SER A 217 -17.74 -46.92 21.02
CA SER A 217 -18.14 -48.20 21.63
C SER A 217 -18.30 -49.42 20.71
N ILE A 218 -17.71 -50.56 21.09
CA ILE A 218 -18.42 -51.81 21.46
C ILE A 218 -17.42 -52.94 21.83
N MET A 219 -17.54 -53.36 23.09
CA MET A 219 -17.52 -54.71 23.69
C MET A 219 -16.50 -55.82 23.33
N LYS A 220 -15.97 -56.38 24.44
CA LYS A 220 -15.74 -57.82 24.78
C LYS A 220 -14.60 -58.57 24.07
N LEU A 221 -13.64 -59.08 24.85
CA LEU A 221 -13.57 -60.52 25.18
C LEU A 221 -12.39 -60.87 26.10
N LYS A 222 -12.72 -61.72 27.09
CA LYS A 222 -11.91 -62.64 27.90
C LYS A 222 -11.38 -62.17 29.25
#